data_AF-A0AAN8VPE3-F1
#
_entry.id   AF-A0AAN8VPE3-F1
#
_cell.length_a   1.000
_cell.length_b   1.000
_cell.length_c   1.000
_cell.angle_alpha   90.00
_cell.angle_beta   90.00
_cell.angle_gamma   90.00
#
_symmetry.space_group_name_H-M   'P 1'
#
loop_
_entity.id
_entity.type
_entity.pdbx_description
1 polymer ?
#
loop_
_entity_poly.entity_id
_entity_poly.type
_entity_poly.pdbx_seq_one_letter_code
_entity_poly.pdbx_strand_id
1 'polypeptide(L)'
;MLILYTPAFLAGVASFALFPNEGLRFLLLSSALTIHFFKRDFEVLFIHKYSGMMVLDSVVPISLSYFISTVSMIYAQHLTQGFPEPPIDLKYPGVALFLVGIGGFVGVSFISQALYPFALTLGTTFFLLGRSYATRNWYRSKLEDFPKDVKAMIPFVF
;
A
#
# COMPACT_ATOMS: atom_id res chain seq x y z
N MET A 1 14.59 4.35 -7.34
CA MET A 1 13.31 3.84 -6.84
C MET A 1 13.35 3.46 -5.36
N LEU A 2 14.48 2.98 -4.82
CA LEU A 2 14.61 2.56 -3.42
C LEU A 2 14.17 3.65 -2.41
N ILE A 3 14.66 4.87 -2.61
CA ILE A 3 14.36 6.06 -1.80
C ILE A 3 12.84 6.32 -1.64
N LEU A 4 12.00 5.83 -2.57
CA LEU A 4 10.55 5.97 -2.44
C LEU A 4 9.99 5.24 -1.23
N TYR A 5 10.45 4.02 -1.00
CA TYR A 5 9.80 3.08 -0.09
C TYR A 5 10.55 2.96 1.24
N THR A 6 11.88 3.11 1.22
CA THR A 6 12.73 2.91 2.40
C THR A 6 12.33 3.75 3.61
N PRO A 7 11.99 5.06 3.50
CA PRO A 7 11.56 5.83 4.65
C PRO A 7 10.29 5.25 5.31
N ALA A 8 9.32 4.82 4.51
CA ALA A 8 8.10 4.19 5.00
C ALA A 8 8.38 2.82 5.64
N PHE A 9 9.27 2.01 5.05
CA PHE A 9 9.72 0.77 5.64
C PHE A 9 10.38 0.99 7.01
N LEU A 10 11.31 1.94 7.12
CA LEU A 10 11.98 2.27 8.37
C LEU A 10 11.02 2.80 9.43
N ALA A 11 10.00 3.58 9.05
CA ALA A 11 8.94 3.99 9.96
C ALA A 11 8.15 2.79 10.52
N GLY A 12 7.85 1.80 9.66
CA GLY A 12 7.24 0.54 10.07
C GLY A 12 8.11 -0.27 11.03
N VAL A 13 9.41 -0.40 10.74
CA VAL A 13 10.36 -1.09 11.64
C VAL A 13 10.48 -0.36 12.98
N ALA A 14 10.57 0.96 12.97
CA ALA A 14 10.72 1.77 14.18
C ALA A 14 9.50 1.64 15.11
N SER A 15 8.29 1.43 14.57
CA SER A 15 7.09 1.35 15.40
C SER A 15 7.10 0.17 16.38
N PHE A 16 7.74 -0.95 16.03
CA PHE A 16 7.88 -2.10 16.94
C PHE A 16 8.75 -1.79 18.16
N ALA A 17 9.70 -0.86 18.04
CA ALA A 17 10.55 -0.42 19.14
C ALA A 17 9.91 0.73 19.94
N LEU A 18 9.21 1.65 19.25
CA LEU A 18 8.61 2.83 19.87
C LEU A 18 7.32 2.52 20.65
N PHE A 19 6.53 1.56 20.17
CA PHE A 19 5.25 1.19 20.75
C PHE A 19 5.19 -0.32 21.07
N PRO A 20 5.99 -0.78 22.05
CA PRO A 20 5.96 -2.18 22.44
C PRO A 20 4.64 -2.48 23.18
N ASN A 21 4.00 -3.60 22.83
CA ASN A 21 2.81 -4.17 23.51
C ASN A 21 1.43 -3.54 23.21
N GLU A 22 1.23 -2.93 22.05
CA GLU A 22 -0.04 -2.33 21.61
C GLU A 22 -1.12 -3.33 21.14
N GLY A 23 -1.09 -4.56 21.61
CA GLY A 23 -2.06 -5.60 21.23
C GLY A 23 -2.00 -6.07 19.78
N LEU A 24 -2.91 -6.99 19.44
CA LEU A 24 -2.87 -7.74 18.18
C LEU A 24 -3.16 -6.87 16.95
N ARG A 25 -4.14 -5.96 17.01
CA ARG A 25 -4.52 -5.14 15.86
C ARG A 25 -3.38 -4.22 15.41
N PHE A 26 -2.72 -3.58 16.37
CA PHE A 26 -1.54 -2.78 16.10
C PHE A 26 -0.42 -3.62 15.51
N LEU A 27 -0.15 -4.80 16.09
CA LEU A 27 0.88 -5.72 15.59
C LEU A 27 0.62 -6.11 14.13
N LEU A 28 -0.62 -6.49 13.80
CA LEU A 28 -1.02 -6.87 12.44
C LEU A 28 -0.87 -5.70 11.46
N LEU A 29 -1.30 -4.49 11.84
CA LEU A 29 -1.20 -3.31 10.99
C LEU A 29 0.26 -2.92 10.72
N SER A 30 1.07 -2.78 11.78
CA SER A 30 2.49 -2.43 11.69
C SER A 30 3.26 -3.49 10.89
N SER A 31 2.93 -4.77 11.07
CA SER A 31 3.51 -5.86 10.29
C SER A 31 3.12 -5.79 8.82
N ALA A 32 1.84 -5.58 8.50
CA ALA A 32 1.37 -5.48 7.12
C ALA A 32 2.06 -4.32 6.37
N LEU A 33 2.15 -3.14 6.98
CA LEU A 33 2.84 -1.98 6.40
C LEU A 33 4.34 -2.25 6.21
N THR A 34 5.00 -2.80 7.22
CA THR A 34 6.43 -3.12 7.17
C THR A 34 6.74 -4.16 6.11
N ILE A 35 5.98 -5.25 6.07
CA ILE A 35 6.13 -6.32 5.07
C ILE A 35 5.83 -5.78 3.66
N HIS A 36 4.82 -4.92 3.51
CA HIS A 36 4.51 -4.30 2.22
C HIS A 36 5.71 -3.52 1.68
N PHE A 37 6.25 -2.58 2.45
CA PHE A 37 7.37 -1.76 1.98
C PHE A 37 8.68 -2.55 1.89
N PHE A 38 8.92 -3.52 2.77
CA PHE A 38 10.03 -4.45 2.64
C PHE A 38 9.98 -5.21 1.31
N LYS A 39 8.81 -5.76 0.95
CA LYS A 39 8.62 -6.46 -0.31
C LYS A 39 8.88 -5.54 -1.51
N ARG A 40 8.46 -4.27 -1.44
CA ARG A 40 8.76 -3.26 -2.48
C ARG A 40 10.25 -2.93 -2.57
N ASP A 41 10.93 -2.73 -1.45
CA ASP A 41 12.38 -2.52 -1.42
C ASP A 41 13.15 -3.73 -1.96
N PHE A 42 12.75 -4.94 -1.58
CA PHE A 42 13.31 -6.19 -2.09
C PHE A 42 13.13 -6.30 -3.61
N GLU A 43 11.91 -6.05 -4.11
CA GLU A 43 11.66 -6.03 -5.55
C GLU A 43 12.54 -5.01 -6.29
N VAL A 44 12.74 -3.82 -5.70
CA VAL A 44 13.58 -2.78 -6.29
C VAL A 44 15.04 -3.22 -6.37
N LEU A 45 15.55 -3.88 -5.34
CA LEU A 45 16.95 -4.30 -5.26
C LEU A 45 17.26 -5.52 -6.13
N PHE A 46 16.34 -6.49 -6.20
CA PHE A 46 16.65 -7.83 -6.72
C PHE A 46 15.84 -8.26 -7.94
N ILE A 47 14.68 -7.65 -8.20
CA ILE A 47 13.74 -8.15 -9.23
C ILE A 47 13.58 -7.15 -10.37
N HIS A 48 13.46 -5.86 -10.07
CA HIS A 48 13.15 -4.85 -11.07
C HIS A 48 14.32 -4.56 -12.01
N LYS A 49 14.02 -4.53 -13.31
CA LYS A 49 14.89 -3.99 -14.35
C LYS A 49 14.39 -2.61 -14.75
N TYR A 50 15.10 -1.57 -14.32
CA TYR A 50 14.75 -0.19 -14.64
C TYR A 50 15.38 0.24 -15.97
N SER A 51 14.60 0.87 -16.84
CA SER A 51 15.07 1.40 -18.13
C SER A 51 15.61 2.83 -18.04
N GLY A 52 15.49 3.48 -16.88
CA GLY A 52 15.91 4.87 -16.69
C GLY A 52 15.76 5.37 -15.26
N MET A 53 16.15 6.63 -15.06
CA MET A 53 16.08 7.32 -13.77
C MET A 53 14.74 8.02 -13.58
N MET A 54 14.36 8.26 -12.33
CA MET A 54 13.19 9.08 -12.00
C MET A 54 13.62 10.50 -11.63
N VAL A 55 12.86 11.50 -12.09
CA VAL A 55 13.11 12.90 -11.76
C VAL A 55 12.90 13.16 -10.26
N LEU A 56 13.82 13.92 -9.66
CA LEU A 56 13.84 14.15 -8.21
C LEU A 56 12.56 14.83 -7.71
N ASP A 57 11.99 15.73 -8.51
CA ASP A 57 10.73 16.44 -8.22
C ASP A 57 9.54 15.50 -8.01
N SER A 58 9.57 14.30 -8.60
CA SER A 58 8.57 13.25 -8.31
C SER A 58 9.00 12.36 -7.14
N VAL A 59 10.30 12.12 -6.97
CA VAL A 59 10.83 11.26 -5.90
C VAL A 59 10.45 11.79 -4.54
N VAL A 60 10.68 13.07 -4.30
CA VAL A 60 10.48 13.73 -3.00
C VAL A 60 9.02 13.63 -2.52
N PRO A 61 8.00 14.13 -3.26
CA PRO A 61 6.62 14.09 -2.79
C PRO A 61 6.09 12.65 -2.65
N ILE A 62 6.48 11.72 -3.54
CA ILE A 62 6.05 10.32 -3.44
C ILE A 62 6.62 9.69 -2.17
N SER A 63 7.93 9.81 -1.95
CA SER A 63 8.59 9.28 -0.74
C SER A 63 7.99 9.85 0.54
N LEU A 64 7.80 11.18 0.60
CA LEU A 64 7.15 11.85 1.73
C LEU A 64 5.72 11.37 1.94
N SER A 65 4.93 11.21 0.88
CA SER A 65 3.56 10.71 1.00
C SER A 65 3.51 9.31 1.61
N TYR A 66 4.39 8.39 1.18
CA TYR A 66 4.45 7.05 1.71
C TYR A 66 4.90 7.03 3.18
N PHE A 67 5.90 7.85 3.51
CA PHE A 67 6.35 8.00 4.88
C PHE A 67 5.24 8.54 5.79
N ILE A 68 4.64 9.68 5.42
CA ILE A 68 3.57 10.33 6.19
C ILE A 68 2.38 9.39 6.35
N SER A 69 1.92 8.76 5.26
CA SER A 69 0.82 7.81 5.33
C SER A 69 1.11 6.65 6.28
N THR A 70 2.32 6.09 6.23
CA THR A 70 2.70 4.98 7.12
C THR A 70 2.71 5.41 8.58
N VAL A 71 3.36 6.55 8.89
CA VAL A 71 3.40 7.10 10.26
C VAL A 71 1.99 7.44 10.75
N SER A 72 1.16 8.07 9.92
CA SER A 72 -0.20 8.42 10.28
C SER A 72 -1.07 7.19 10.56
N MET A 73 -0.93 6.09 9.80
CA MET A 73 -1.67 4.85 10.04
C MET A 73 -1.26 4.18 11.34
N ILE A 74 0.05 4.07 11.58
CA ILE A 74 0.60 3.48 12.81
C ILE A 74 0.15 4.31 14.02
N TYR A 75 0.32 5.63 13.94
CA TYR A 75 -0.05 6.52 15.04
C TYR A 75 -1.56 6.54 15.28
N ALA A 76 -2.39 6.54 14.23
CA ALA A 76 -3.83 6.43 14.38
C ALA A 76 -4.23 5.13 15.09
N GLN A 77 -3.56 4.01 14.80
CA GLN A 77 -3.81 2.73 15.47
C GLN A 77 -3.29 2.69 16.91
N HIS A 78 -2.21 3.41 17.21
CA HIS A 78 -1.75 3.62 18.58
C HIS A 78 -2.76 4.45 19.40
N LEU A 79 -3.41 5.45 18.80
CA LEU A 79 -4.42 6.26 19.47
C LEU A 79 -5.70 5.48 19.85
N THR A 80 -5.94 4.30 19.26
CA THR A 80 -7.11 3.46 19.60
C THR A 80 -6.86 2.53 20.78
N GLN A 81 -5.73 2.65 21.46
CA GLN A 81 -5.38 1.77 22.57
C GLN A 81 -6.27 2.03 23.79
N GLY A 82 -6.72 0.95 24.42
CA GLY A 82 -7.68 1.00 25.53
C GLY A 82 -9.14 1.23 25.11
N PHE A 83 -9.43 1.48 23.82
CA PHE A 83 -10.79 1.49 23.30
C PHE A 83 -11.31 0.07 23.05
N PRO A 84 -12.63 -0.16 23.12
CA PRO A 84 -13.21 -1.45 22.74
C PRO A 84 -12.95 -1.75 21.26
N GLU A 85 -12.71 -3.03 20.97
CA GLU A 85 -12.62 -3.52 19.59
C GLU A 85 -13.96 -3.30 18.84
N PRO A 86 -13.92 -3.14 17.50
CA PRO A 86 -15.13 -3.00 16.70
C PRO A 86 -16.09 -4.18 16.90
N PRO A 87 -17.42 -3.95 16.98
CA PRO A 87 -18.41 -5.02 17.15
C PRO A 87 -18.36 -6.09 16.05
N ILE A 88 -18.01 -5.68 14.84
CA ILE A 88 -17.73 -6.57 13.71
C ILE A 88 -16.23 -6.49 13.44
N ASP A 89 -15.51 -7.55 13.78
CA ASP A 89 -14.06 -7.58 13.68
C ASP A 89 -13.61 -8.12 12.32
N LEU A 90 -13.03 -7.24 11.51
CA LEU A 90 -12.56 -7.53 10.15
C LEU A 90 -11.06 -7.82 10.08
N LYS A 91 -10.34 -7.88 11.21
CA LYS A 91 -8.87 -8.02 11.17
C LYS A 91 -8.39 -9.30 10.50
N TYR A 92 -9.04 -10.44 10.75
CA TYR A 92 -8.65 -11.71 10.15
C TYR A 92 -8.98 -11.79 8.65
N PRO A 93 -10.20 -11.42 8.18
CA PRO A 93 -10.43 -11.22 6.75
C PRO A 93 -9.46 -10.24 6.11
N GLY A 94 -9.08 -9.18 6.84
CA GLY A 94 -8.10 -8.19 6.40
C GLY A 94 -6.72 -8.78 6.16
N VAL A 95 -6.24 -9.66 7.05
CA VAL A 95 -4.99 -10.41 6.85
C VAL A 95 -5.06 -11.27 5.60
N ALA A 96 -6.16 -12.01 5.40
CA ALA A 96 -6.35 -12.83 4.21
C ALA A 96 -6.31 -11.98 2.92
N LEU A 97 -7.02 -10.84 2.90
CA LEU A 97 -7.03 -9.91 1.76
C LEU A 97 -5.65 -9.29 1.50
N PHE A 98 -4.89 -9.00 2.55
CA PHE A 98 -3.54 -8.47 2.42
C PHE A 98 -2.62 -9.44 1.65
N LEU A 99 -2.74 -10.74 1.91
CA LEU A 99 -1.91 -11.78 1.29
C LEU A 99 -2.27 -12.03 -0.19
N VAL A 100 -3.49 -11.69 -0.64
CA VAL A 100 -3.97 -11.90 -2.02
C VAL A 100 -3.43 -10.84 -3.02
N GLY A 101 -2.57 -9.93 -2.58
CA GLY A 101 -1.79 -9.04 -3.45
C GLY A 101 -2.55 -7.77 -3.84
N ILE A 102 -3.47 -7.83 -4.81
CA ILE A 102 -4.18 -6.62 -5.30
C ILE A 102 -5.14 -6.05 -4.25
N GLY A 103 -5.65 -6.90 -3.37
CA GLY A 103 -6.44 -6.54 -2.19
C GLY A 103 -5.61 -5.99 -1.02
N GLY A 104 -4.30 -5.82 -1.18
CA GLY A 104 -3.36 -5.42 -0.13
C GLY A 104 -3.87 -4.26 0.75
N PHE A 105 -4.21 -3.13 0.12
CA PHE A 105 -4.69 -1.94 0.83
C PHE A 105 -6.08 -2.13 1.45
N VAL A 106 -6.97 -2.89 0.79
CA VAL A 106 -8.27 -3.26 1.38
C VAL A 106 -8.06 -4.09 2.64
N GLY A 107 -7.12 -5.03 2.60
CA GLY A 107 -6.70 -5.82 3.75
C GLY A 107 -6.19 -4.95 4.91
N VAL A 108 -5.33 -3.98 4.61
CA VAL A 108 -4.84 -3.01 5.60
C VAL A 108 -5.97 -2.16 6.20
N SER A 109 -6.92 -1.70 5.39
CA SER A 109 -8.12 -1.00 5.86
C SER A 109 -8.97 -1.87 6.79
N PHE A 110 -9.15 -3.15 6.45
CA PHE A 110 -9.90 -4.12 7.26
C PHE A 110 -9.17 -4.49 8.55
N ILE A 111 -7.83 -4.54 8.54
CA ILE A 111 -7.03 -4.72 9.75
C ILE A 111 -7.18 -3.52 10.68
N SER A 112 -7.12 -2.29 10.16
CA SER A 112 -7.17 -1.11 11.03
C SER A 112 -8.58 -0.76 11.50
N GLN A 113 -9.58 -0.90 10.61
CA GLN A 113 -10.97 -0.46 10.83
C GLN A 113 -11.09 1.02 11.27
N ALA A 114 -10.13 1.85 10.87
CA ALA A 114 -10.11 3.29 11.12
C ALA A 114 -10.40 4.08 9.83
N LEU A 115 -10.95 5.29 10.00
CA LEU A 115 -11.34 6.17 8.89
C LEU A 115 -10.17 6.55 7.97
N TYR A 116 -8.98 6.77 8.54
CA TYR A 116 -7.81 7.21 7.77
C TYR A 116 -7.29 6.13 6.79
N PRO A 117 -7.00 4.88 7.21
CA PRO A 117 -6.69 3.77 6.31
C PRO A 117 -7.75 3.51 5.24
N PHE A 118 -9.03 3.69 5.58
CA PHE A 118 -10.12 3.57 4.63
C PHE A 118 -10.07 4.64 3.54
N ALA A 119 -9.92 5.91 3.92
CA ALA A 119 -9.79 7.02 2.97
C ALA A 119 -8.55 6.85 2.07
N LEU A 120 -7.43 6.41 2.63
CA LEU A 120 -6.20 6.15 1.88
C LEU A 120 -6.39 5.01 0.87
N THR A 121 -7.11 3.96 1.25
CA THR A 121 -7.43 2.83 0.36
C THR A 121 -8.27 3.28 -0.83
N LEU A 122 -9.29 4.11 -0.59
CA LEU A 122 -10.11 4.68 -1.67
C LEU A 122 -9.27 5.57 -2.61
N GLY A 123 -8.48 6.49 -2.04
CA GLY A 123 -7.61 7.38 -2.81
C GLY A 123 -6.60 6.61 -3.67
N THR A 124 -5.96 5.59 -3.09
CA THR A 124 -5.02 4.71 -3.80
C THR A 124 -5.73 3.93 -4.90
N THR A 125 -6.94 3.44 -4.65
CA THR A 125 -7.74 2.73 -5.67
C THR A 125 -8.04 3.62 -6.87
N PHE A 126 -8.50 4.85 -6.65
CA PHE A 126 -8.74 5.80 -7.75
C PHE A 126 -7.47 6.17 -8.51
N PHE A 127 -6.37 6.40 -7.79
CA PHE A 127 -5.09 6.67 -8.42
C PHE A 127 -4.60 5.51 -9.29
N LEU A 128 -4.68 4.27 -8.79
CA LEU A 128 -4.27 3.08 -9.52
C LEU A 128 -5.20 2.79 -10.71
N LEU A 129 -6.51 3.01 -10.58
CA LEU A 129 -7.48 2.95 -11.68
C LEU A 129 -7.07 3.89 -12.83
N GLY A 130 -6.80 5.16 -12.51
CA GLY A 130 -6.37 6.15 -13.49
C GLY A 130 -5.06 5.77 -14.17
N ARG A 131 -4.08 5.29 -13.40
CA ARG A 131 -2.82 4.78 -13.95
C ARG A 131 -3.01 3.56 -14.84
N SER A 132 -3.81 2.59 -14.42
CA SER A 132 -4.07 1.36 -15.20
C SER A 132 -4.70 1.69 -16.55
N TYR A 133 -5.67 2.60 -16.56
CA TYR A 133 -6.31 3.08 -17.77
C TYR A 133 -5.31 3.78 -18.71
N ALA A 134 -4.51 4.71 -18.18
CA ALA A 134 -3.51 5.44 -18.96
C ALA A 134 -2.44 4.50 -19.54
N THR A 135 -1.94 3.55 -18.75
CA THR A 135 -0.96 2.54 -19.19
C THR A 135 -1.53 1.65 -20.28
N ARG A 136 -2.78 1.21 -20.17
CA ARG A 136 -3.44 0.44 -21.22
C ARG A 136 -3.57 1.21 -22.53
N ASN A 137 -3.97 2.48 -22.46
CA ASN A 137 -4.08 3.33 -23.65
C ASN A 137 -2.71 3.57 -24.29
N TRP A 138 -1.67 3.74 -23.48
CA TRP A 138 -0.29 3.81 -23.96
C TRP A 138 0.10 2.55 -24.73
N TYR A 139 -0.13 1.35 -24.19
CA TYR A 139 0.16 0.08 -24.88
C TYR A 139 -0.57 -0.01 -26.23
N ARG A 140 -1.86 0.31 -26.27
CA ARG A 140 -2.65 0.34 -27.51
C ARG A 140 -2.11 1.29 -28.57
N SER A 141 -1.46 2.38 -28.16
CA SER A 141 -0.86 3.35 -29.09
C SER A 141 0.55 2.99 -29.56
N LYS A 142 1.21 2.04 -28.90
CA LYS A 142 2.63 1.70 -29.12
C LYS A 142 2.86 0.32 -29.68
N LEU A 143 1.97 -0.62 -29.39
CA LEU A 143 2.09 -2.01 -29.79
C LEU A 143 1.00 -2.31 -30.82
N GLU A 144 1.41 -2.64 -32.05
CA GLU A 144 0.49 -2.92 -33.16
C GLU A 144 -0.44 -4.10 -32.86
N ASP A 145 0.09 -5.16 -32.24
CA ASP A 145 -0.64 -6.39 -31.92
C ASP A 145 -1.20 -6.44 -30.49
N PHE A 146 -1.45 -5.29 -29.85
CA PHE A 146 -2.00 -5.30 -28.49
C PHE A 146 -3.46 -5.83 -28.46
N PRO A 147 -3.77 -6.84 -27.62
CA PRO A 147 -5.12 -7.41 -27.56
C PRO A 147 -6.18 -6.37 -27.20
N LYS A 148 -7.28 -6.33 -27.97
CA LYS A 148 -8.34 -5.32 -27.81
C LYS A 148 -9.27 -5.63 -26.63
N ASP A 149 -9.39 -6.89 -26.26
CA ASP A 149 -10.26 -7.42 -25.21
C ASP A 149 -9.66 -7.29 -23.79
N VAL A 150 -8.33 -7.20 -23.68
CA VAL A 150 -7.64 -6.97 -22.40
C VAL A 150 -8.17 -5.71 -21.73
N LYS A 151 -8.55 -5.86 -20.47
CA LYS A 151 -9.12 -4.83 -19.59
C LYS A 151 -8.01 -4.12 -18.80
N ALA A 152 -8.30 -2.92 -18.31
CA ALA A 152 -7.34 -2.04 -17.64
C ALA A 152 -6.94 -2.56 -16.25
N MET A 153 -7.88 -3.07 -15.45
CA MET A 153 -7.63 -3.45 -14.06
C MET A 153 -8.50 -4.64 -13.59
N ILE A 154 -9.82 -4.58 -13.77
CA ILE A 154 -10.75 -5.63 -13.33
C ILE A 154 -11.00 -6.59 -14.50
N PRO A 155 -10.60 -7.87 -14.38
CA PRO A 155 -10.80 -8.84 -15.44
C PRO A 155 -12.26 -8.86 -15.91
N PHE A 156 -12.44 -8.89 -17.24
CA PHE A 156 -13.75 -8.93 -17.92
C PHE A 156 -14.64 -7.69 -17.74
N VAL A 157 -14.31 -6.75 -16.85
CA VAL A 157 -15.13 -5.57 -16.55
C VAL A 157 -14.46 -4.28 -17.02
N PHE A 158 -13.35 -3.89 -16.38
CA PHE A 158 -12.72 -2.59 -16.57
C PHE A 158 -11.25 -2.72 -16.89
#